data_AF-A0A661Y7R9-F1
#
_entry.id   AF-A0A661Y7R9-F1
#
_cell.length_a   1.000
_cell.length_b   1.000
_cell.length_c   1.000
_cell.angle_alpha   90.00
_cell.angle_beta   90.00
_cell.angle_gamma   90.00
#
_symmetry.space_group_name_H-M   'P 1'
#
loop_
_entity.id
_entity.type
_entity.pdbx_description
1 polymer ?
#
loop_
_entity_poly.entity_id
_entity_poly.type
_entity_poly.pdbx_seq_one_letter_code
_entity_poly.pdbx_strand_id
1 'polypeptide(L)' 'ETGELLLVNTGSKSVRRNYHNFYKECVDEFNDAFMKSGAGVLSCRVDESYVKKLLGYFKRR' A
#
# COMPACT_ATOMS: atom_id res chain seq x y z
N GLU A 1 -15.45 16.17 13.36
CA GLU A 1 -14.15 16.52 12.76
C GLU A 1 -13.61 17.76 13.48
N THR A 2 -12.32 17.79 13.79
CA THR A 2 -11.71 18.77 14.72
C THR A 2 -11.50 20.17 14.13
N GLY A 3 -11.76 20.38 12.83
CA GLY A 3 -11.67 21.70 12.19
C GLY A 3 -10.25 22.26 12.04
N GLU A 4 -9.23 21.48 12.40
CA GLU A 4 -7.83 21.88 12.32
C GLU A 4 -7.31 21.82 10.89
N LEU A 5 -6.67 22.90 10.45
CA LEU A 5 -6.01 23.00 9.15
C LEU A 5 -4.50 22.81 9.34
N LEU A 6 -3.93 21.81 8.65
CA LEU A 6 -2.50 21.56 8.65
C LEU A 6 -1.90 21.98 7.30
N LEU A 7 -0.89 22.85 7.33
CA LEU A 7 -0.13 23.22 6.14
C LEU A 7 1.04 22.25 5.95
N VAL A 8 1.02 21.45 4.87
CA VAL A 8 2.03 20.42 4.61
C VAL A 8 2.88 20.80 3.39
N ASN A 9 4.20 20.90 3.58
CA ASN A 9 5.13 21.13 2.49
C ASN A 9 5.50 19.80 1.78
N THR A 10 4.79 19.47 0.70
CA THR A 10 5.05 18.27 -0.13
C THR A 10 6.34 18.35 -0.96
N GLY A 11 6.91 19.56 -1.11
CA GLY A 11 8.21 19.80 -1.73
C GLY A 11 9.40 19.50 -0.81
N SER A 12 9.19 19.37 0.50
CA SER A 12 10.26 19.06 1.44
C SER A 12 10.73 17.61 1.34
N LYS A 13 12.06 17.41 1.25
CA LYS A 13 12.68 16.08 1.23
C LYS A 13 12.41 15.29 2.51
N SER A 14 12.43 15.97 3.67
CA SER A 14 12.17 15.31 4.96
C SER A 14 10.72 14.82 5.06
N VAL A 15 9.77 15.64 4.63
CA VAL A 15 8.34 15.28 4.61
C VAL A 15 8.09 14.08 3.69
N ARG A 16 8.63 14.09 2.46
CA ARG A 16 8.50 12.94 1.55
C ARG A 16 9.14 11.67 2.10
N ARG A 17 10.31 11.77 2.74
CA ARG A 17 10.98 10.61 3.35
C ARG A 17 10.16 10.04 4.50
N ASN A 18 9.63 10.89 5.37
CA ASN A 18 8.79 10.45 6.48
C ASN A 18 7.52 9.75 5.97
N TYR A 19 6.85 10.32 4.95
CA TYR A 19 5.70 9.69 4.33
C TYR A 19 6.03 8.33 3.69
N HIS A 20 7.18 8.22 3.01
CA HIS A 20 7.63 6.96 2.42
C HIS A 20 7.86 5.88 3.48
N ASN A 21 8.51 6.23 4.61
CA ASN A 21 8.73 5.30 5.71
C ASN A 21 7.40 4.85 6.33
N PHE A 22 6.50 5.80 6.62
CA PHE A 22 5.16 5.51 7.12
C PHE A 22 4.38 4.56 6.19
N TYR A 23 4.35 4.86 4.89
CA TYR A 23 3.69 3.99 3.91
C TYR A 23 4.28 2.58 3.90
N LYS A 24 5.62 2.46 3.99
CA LYS A 24 6.30 1.17 4.04
C LYS A 24 5.88 0.38 5.28
N GLU A 25 5.87 1.02 6.45
CA GLU A 25 5.40 0.40 7.70
C GLU A 25 3.97 -0.12 7.57
N CYS A 26 3.04 0.68 7.02
CA CYS A 26 1.67 0.23 6.78
C CYS A 26 1.57 -0.97 5.84
N VAL A 27 2.40 -1.00 4.78
CA VAL A 27 2.44 -2.14 3.85
C VAL A 27 3.00 -3.38 4.52
N ASP A 28 4.05 -3.24 5.33
CA ASP A 28 4.66 -4.36 6.06
C ASP A 28 3.65 -4.94 7.07
N GLU A 29 2.96 -4.10 7.84
CA GLU A 29 1.88 -4.52 8.75
C GLU A 29 0.73 -5.25 8.03
N PHE A 30 0.29 -4.71 6.88
CA PHE A 30 -0.73 -5.35 6.06
C PHE A 30 -0.30 -6.76 5.60
N ASN A 31 0.93 -6.89 5.07
CA ASN A 31 1.43 -8.18 4.59
C ASN A 31 1.54 -9.20 5.73
N ASP A 32 2.07 -8.78 6.88
CA ASP A 32 2.19 -9.63 8.06
C ASP A 32 0.83 -10.13 8.55
N ALA A 33 -0.16 -9.24 8.64
CA ALA A 33 -1.50 -9.60 9.08
C ALA A 33 -2.16 -10.60 8.12
N PHE A 34 -2.14 -10.33 6.82
CA PHE A 34 -2.75 -11.20 5.81
C PHE A 34 -2.07 -12.57 5.74
N MET A 35 -0.72 -12.59 5.82
CA MET A 35 0.04 -13.83 5.85
C MET A 35 -0.32 -14.69 7.08
N LYS A 36 -0.42 -14.08 8.26
CA LYS A 36 -0.84 -14.78 9.49
C LYS A 36 -2.28 -15.30 9.41
N SER A 37 -3.15 -14.63 8.68
CA SER A 37 -4.53 -15.07 8.44
C SER A 37 -4.67 -16.12 7.33
N GLY A 38 -3.58 -16.51 6.64
CA GLY A 38 -3.63 -17.42 5.49
C GLY A 38 -4.32 -16.83 4.25
N ALA A 39 -4.61 -15.52 4.29
CA ALA A 39 -5.15 -14.78 3.16
C ALA A 39 -4.00 -14.48 2.20
N GLY A 40 -4.25 -14.60 0.89
CA GLY A 40 -3.23 -14.23 -0.07
C GLY A 40 -3.42 -12.82 -0.59
N VAL A 41 -2.33 -12.25 -1.10
CA VAL A 41 -2.23 -10.85 -1.50
C VAL A 41 -1.92 -10.74 -2.99
N LEU A 42 -2.46 -9.73 -3.66
CA LEU A 42 -2.17 -9.42 -5.06
C LEU A 42 -1.90 -7.92 -5.21
N SER A 43 -0.71 -7.58 -5.73
CA SER A 43 -0.37 -6.20 -6.11
C SER A 43 -0.74 -5.95 -7.57
N CYS A 44 -1.49 -4.87 -7.80
CA CYS A 44 -1.91 -4.40 -9.12
C CYS A 44 -1.74 -2.88 -9.21
N ARG A 45 -0.88 -2.42 -10.12
CA ARG A 45 -0.76 -1.00 -10.48
C ARG A 45 -1.87 -0.62 -11.48
N VAL A 46 -2.15 0.67 -11.62
CA VAL A 46 -3.25 1.19 -12.47
C VAL A 46 -3.04 0.92 -13.96
N ASP A 47 -1.80 0.84 -14.40
CA ASP A 47 -1.43 0.48 -15.78
C ASP A 47 -1.35 -1.05 -15.99
N GLU A 48 -1.55 -1.85 -14.94
CA GLU A 48 -1.63 -3.29 -15.03
C GLU A 48 -3.10 -3.73 -15.18
N SER A 49 -3.35 -4.73 -16.04
CA SER A 49 -4.67 -5.32 -16.14
C SER A 49 -4.96 -6.20 -14.92
N TYR A 50 -5.83 -5.71 -14.03
CA TYR A 50 -6.26 -6.46 -12.85
C TYR A 50 -6.88 -7.82 -13.21
N VAL A 51 -7.57 -7.92 -14.35
CA VAL A 51 -8.13 -9.19 -14.87
C VAL A 51 -7.03 -10.22 -15.12
N LYS A 52 -5.96 -9.83 -15.82
CA LYS A 52 -4.83 -10.74 -16.10
C LYS A 52 -4.10 -11.13 -14.82
N LYS A 53 -3.92 -10.17 -13.89
CA LYS A 53 -3.30 -10.40 -12.58
C LYS A 53 -4.08 -11.40 -11.74
N LEU A 54 -5.41 -11.24 -11.65
CA LEU A 54 -6.30 -12.16 -10.94
C LEU A 54 -6.28 -13.55 -11.58
N LEU A 55 -6.38 -13.65 -12.90
CA LEU A 55 -6.26 -14.92 -13.62
C LEU A 55 -4.94 -15.64 -13.31
N GLY A 56 -3.82 -14.91 -13.34
CA GLY A 56 -2.51 -15.45 -13.00
C GLY A 56 -2.40 -15.88 -11.54
N TYR A 57 -3.02 -15.14 -10.62
CA TYR A 57 -3.05 -15.43 -9.20
C TYR A 57 -3.83 -16.73 -8.89
N PHE A 58 -5.04 -16.86 -9.42
CA PHE A 58 -5.87 -18.05 -9.22
C PHE A 58 -5.35 -19.30 -9.93
N LYS A 59 -4.56 -19.16 -11.01
CA LYS A 59 -3.92 -20.30 -11.69
C LYS A 59 -2.70 -20.86 -10.94
N ARG A 60 -2.06 -20.08 -10.08
CA ARG A 60 -0.85 -20.48 -9.33
C ARG A 60 -1.17 -21.11 -7.97
N ARG A 61 -2.41 -20.99 -7.49
CA ARG A 61 -2.96 -21.76 -6.38
C ARG A 61 -3.64 -23.00 -6.93
#